data_AF-A0A850SF10-F1
#
_entry.id   AF-A0A850SF10-F1
#
_cell.length_a   1.000
_cell.length_b   1.000
_cell.length_c   1.000
_cell.angle_alpha   90.00
_cell.angle_beta   90.00
_cell.angle_gamma   90.00
#
_symmetry.space_group_name_H-M   'P 1'
#
loop_
_entity.id
_entity.type
_entity.pdbx_description
1 polymer ?
#
loop_
_entity_poly.entity_id
_entity_poly.type
_entity_poly.pdbx_seq_one_letter_code
_entity_poly.pdbx_strand_id
1 'polypeptide(L)'
;MAGLILKLRPYEEFLINGVVLQNGDRKTRLRVKTDGASVLRLRHAMRPEEATTVERRAYYVAQMAVAGEIRPDEAAAILRNALDVLKADYTGRPEIEAVHRAGEELAAGRYYGVMRRLGELVRPGNEPGGEDGGPLRQARAV
;
A
#
# COMPACT_ATOMS: atom_id res chain seq x y z
N MET A 1 -7.07 23.33 4.70
CA MET A 1 -6.20 23.14 3.51
C MET A 1 -4.96 22.38 3.91
N ALA A 2 -4.87 21.08 3.59
CA ALA A 2 -3.67 20.30 3.89
C ALA A 2 -3.50 19.19 2.85
N GLY A 3 -2.68 19.44 1.82
CA GLY A 3 -2.12 18.35 1.01
C GLY A 3 -1.25 17.44 1.88
N LEU A 4 -0.92 16.25 1.39
CA LEU A 4 -0.15 15.27 2.14
C LEU A 4 1.24 15.82 2.50
N ILE A 5 1.53 15.98 3.80
CA ILE A 5 2.85 16.38 4.29
C ILE A 5 3.62 15.14 4.76
N LEU A 6 4.78 14.93 4.16
CA LEU A 6 5.75 13.91 4.50
C LEU A 6 6.84 14.55 5.37
N LYS A 7 6.98 14.08 6.60
CA LYS A 7 8.15 14.35 7.45
C LYS A 7 9.19 13.27 7.15
N LEU A 8 10.36 13.67 6.65
CA LEU A 8 11.43 12.79 6.20
C LEU A 8 12.65 12.94 7.11
N ARG A 9 13.21 11.81 7.53
CA ARG A 9 14.50 11.71 8.23
C ARG A 9 15.65 11.85 7.21
N PRO A 10 16.88 12.18 7.64
CA PRO A 10 18.03 12.16 6.75
C PRO A 10 18.16 10.82 6.03
N TYR A 11 18.45 10.85 4.73
CA TYR A 11 18.61 9.66 3.88
C TYR A 11 17.40 8.73 3.82
N GLU A 12 16.21 9.21 4.24
CA GLU A 12 15.00 8.40 4.18
C GLU A 12 14.51 8.26 2.74
N GLU A 13 14.23 7.02 2.34
CA GLU A 13 13.71 6.68 1.02
C GLU A 13 12.21 6.44 1.03
N PHE A 14 11.54 6.97 0.02
CA PHE A 14 10.13 6.76 -0.22
C PHE A 14 9.86 6.70 -1.72
N LEU A 15 8.79 6.01 -2.08
CA LEU A 15 8.30 5.89 -3.43
C LEU A 15 7.05 6.75 -3.59
N ILE A 16 6.96 7.48 -4.71
CA ILE A 16 5.78 8.22 -5.12
C ILE A 16 5.46 7.90 -6.59
N ASN A 17 4.30 7.28 -6.84
CA ASN A 17 3.85 6.88 -8.19
C ASN A 17 4.95 6.19 -9.03
N GLY A 18 5.73 5.31 -8.41
CA GLY A 18 6.82 4.55 -9.02
C GLY A 18 8.16 5.27 -9.13
N VAL A 19 8.27 6.49 -8.63
CA VAL A 19 9.55 7.19 -8.53
C VAL A 19 10.08 7.05 -7.10
N VAL A 20 11.30 6.51 -6.97
CA VAL A 20 12.02 6.47 -5.70
C VAL A 20 12.70 7.82 -5.46
N LEU A 21 12.48 8.38 -4.27
CA LEU A 21 13.06 9.62 -3.81
C LEU A 21 13.77 9.39 -2.48
N GLN A 22 14.96 9.96 -2.33
CA GLN A 22 15.71 9.96 -1.09
C GLN A 22 15.81 11.38 -0.54
N ASN A 23 15.57 11.55 0.76
CA ASN A 23 15.82 12.82 1.42
C ASN A 23 17.33 13.06 1.60
N GLY A 24 17.76 14.32 1.63
CA GLY A 24 19.15 14.70 1.87
C GLY A 24 19.63 14.42 3.30
N ASP A 25 20.75 15.04 3.68
CA ASP A 25 21.44 14.88 4.98
C ASP A 25 20.69 15.50 6.17
N ARG A 26 19.63 16.27 5.94
CA ARG A 26 18.84 16.97 6.97
C ARG A 26 17.39 16.55 6.98
N LYS A 27 16.75 16.66 8.15
CA LYS A 27 15.29 16.47 8.28
C LYS A 27 14.55 17.51 7.45
N THR A 28 13.66 17.05 6.58
CA THR A 28 12.89 17.91 5.68
C THR A 28 11.40 17.58 5.73
N ARG A 29 10.57 18.58 5.41
CA ARG A 29 9.13 18.37 5.16
C ARG A 29 8.86 18.53 3.67
N LEU A 30 8.33 17.49 3.04
CA LEU A 30 7.88 17.53 1.66
C LEU A 30 6.35 17.59 1.64
N ARG A 31 5.78 18.41 0.75
CA ARG A 31 4.32 18.50 0.59
C ARG A 31 3.96 18.04 -0.82
N VAL A 32 3.07 17.06 -0.89
CA VAL A 32 2.40 16.69 -2.14
C VAL A 32 1.22 17.63 -2.33
N LYS A 33 1.22 18.38 -3.42
CA LYS A 33 0.19 19.39 -3.74
C LYS A 33 -0.92 18.84 -4.65
N THR A 34 -0.71 17.69 -5.26
CA THR A 34 -1.58 17.07 -6.25
C THR A 34 -2.20 15.78 -5.73
N ASP A 35 -3.28 15.37 -6.39
CA ASP A 35 -4.11 14.24 -5.98
C ASP A 35 -3.71 12.93 -6.56
N GLY A 36 -4.18 11.88 -5.90
CA GLY A 36 -4.00 10.51 -6.35
C GLY A 36 -2.56 10.02 -6.20
N ALA A 37 -1.63 10.87 -5.75
CA ALA A 37 -0.27 10.46 -5.46
C ALA A 37 -0.27 9.41 -4.35
N SER A 38 0.23 8.22 -4.68
CA SER A 38 0.40 7.13 -3.74
C SER A 38 1.83 7.17 -3.22
N VAL A 39 1.98 7.31 -1.90
CA VAL A 39 3.28 7.36 -1.23
C VAL A 39 3.48 6.09 -0.39
N LEU A 40 4.58 5.39 -0.66
CA LEU A 40 5.04 4.23 0.08
C LEU A 40 6.41 4.53 0.69
N ARG A 41 6.56 4.34 2.01
CA ARG A 41 7.89 4.46 2.64
C ARG A 41 8.65 3.14 2.47
N LEU A 42 9.84 3.17 1.87
CA LEU A 42 10.59 1.95 1.56
C LEU A 42 10.97 1.17 2.81
N ARG A 43 11.29 1.86 3.91
CA ARG A 43 11.59 1.20 5.20
C ARG A 43 10.44 0.33 5.75
N HIS A 44 9.21 0.56 5.30
CA HIS A 44 8.04 -0.18 5.74
C HIS A 44 7.48 -1.12 4.66
N ALA A 45 8.01 -1.04 3.44
CA ALA A 45 7.65 -1.89 2.33
C ALA A 45 8.00 -3.35 2.68
N MET A 46 7.12 -4.26 2.30
CA MET A 46 7.35 -5.69 2.42
C MET A 46 8.41 -6.11 1.41
N ARG A 47 9.41 -6.87 1.87
CA ARG A 47 10.43 -7.47 1.01
C ARG A 47 9.94 -8.81 0.43
N PRO A 48 10.48 -9.26 -0.72
CA PRO A 48 10.05 -10.53 -1.34
C PRO A 48 10.12 -11.72 -0.38
N GLU A 49 11.15 -11.79 0.46
CA GLU A 49 11.39 -12.91 1.38
C GLU A 49 10.38 -12.95 2.53
N GLU A 50 9.72 -11.81 2.79
CA GLU A 50 8.67 -11.70 3.80
C GLU A 50 7.31 -12.19 3.28
N ALA A 51 7.14 -12.42 1.96
CA ALA A 51 5.88 -12.78 1.33
C ALA A 51 5.57 -14.30 1.43
N THR A 52 5.49 -14.80 2.67
CA THR A 52 5.42 -16.25 2.94
C THR A 52 4.00 -16.83 2.99
N THR A 53 2.98 -16.02 3.26
CA THR A 53 1.56 -16.43 3.30
C THR A 53 0.78 -15.88 2.10
N VAL A 54 -0.46 -16.35 1.88
CA VAL A 54 -1.29 -15.94 0.72
C VAL A 54 -1.59 -14.44 0.78
N GLU A 55 -2.02 -13.95 1.94
CA GLU A 55 -2.32 -12.55 2.19
C GLU A 55 -1.08 -11.65 2.07
N ARG A 56 0.10 -12.15 2.47
CA ARG A 56 1.37 -11.43 2.33
C ARG A 56 1.84 -11.37 0.89
N ARG A 57 1.72 -12.46 0.12
CA ARG A 57 2.00 -12.45 -1.33
C ARG A 57 1.07 -11.52 -2.08
N ALA A 58 -0.23 -11.56 -1.78
CA ALA A 58 -1.19 -10.64 -2.38
C ALA A 58 -0.86 -9.18 -2.03
N TYR A 59 -0.51 -8.89 -0.77
CA TYR A 59 -0.07 -7.56 -0.35
C TYR A 59 1.18 -7.12 -1.14
N TYR A 60 2.18 -7.98 -1.28
CA TYR A 60 3.41 -7.69 -2.00
C TYR A 60 3.16 -7.40 -3.49
N VAL A 61 2.26 -8.15 -4.15
CA VAL A 61 1.87 -7.87 -5.55
C VAL A 61 1.17 -6.51 -5.67
N ALA A 62 0.27 -6.19 -4.75
CA ALA A 62 -0.38 -4.88 -4.73
C ALA A 62 0.64 -3.74 -4.47
N GLN A 63 1.65 -4.00 -3.65
CA GLN A 63 2.78 -3.09 -3.42
C GLN A 63 3.57 -2.83 -4.71
N MET A 64 3.95 -3.88 -5.44
CA MET A 64 4.64 -3.73 -6.73
C MET A 64 3.80 -2.92 -7.72
N ALA A 65 2.47 -3.12 -7.74
CA ALA A 65 1.59 -2.39 -8.64
C ALA A 65 1.53 -0.89 -8.28
N VAL A 66 1.50 -0.55 -7.00
CA VAL A 66 1.61 0.85 -6.52
C VAL A 66 2.99 1.44 -6.81
N ALA A 67 4.03 0.61 -6.76
CA ALA A 67 5.38 0.97 -7.14
C ALA A 67 5.58 1.11 -8.66
N GLY A 68 4.60 0.73 -9.48
CA GLY A 68 4.76 0.70 -10.94
C GLY A 68 5.79 -0.34 -11.42
N GLU A 69 6.14 -1.31 -10.57
CA GLU A 69 7.13 -2.37 -10.83
C GLU A 69 6.52 -3.58 -11.54
N ILE A 70 5.19 -3.65 -11.63
CA ILE A 70 4.43 -4.67 -12.34
C ILE A 70 3.33 -4.01 -13.17
N ARG A 71 3.02 -4.59 -14.34
CA ARG A 71 1.96 -4.07 -15.19
C ARG A 71 0.59 -4.25 -14.53
N PRO A 72 -0.32 -3.26 -14.64
CA PRO A 72 -1.64 -3.32 -13.97
C PRO A 72 -2.47 -4.57 -14.31
N ASP A 73 -2.50 -4.99 -15.57
CA ASP A 73 -3.25 -6.16 -16.04
C ASP A 73 -2.72 -7.47 -15.43
N GLU A 74 -1.39 -7.59 -15.35
CA GLU A 74 -0.71 -8.74 -14.75
C GLU A 74 -0.93 -8.80 -13.23
N ALA A 75 -0.76 -7.66 -12.55
CA ALA A 75 -1.08 -7.56 -11.13
C ALA A 75 -2.54 -7.88 -10.85
N ALA A 76 -3.45 -7.42 -11.70
CA ALA A 76 -4.88 -7.66 -11.53
C ALA A 76 -5.24 -9.15 -11.63
N ALA A 77 -4.63 -9.88 -12.57
CA ALA A 77 -4.84 -11.32 -12.70
C ALA A 77 -4.36 -12.08 -11.45
N ILE A 78 -3.13 -11.78 -10.98
CA ILE A 78 -2.54 -12.42 -9.80
C ILE A 78 -3.37 -12.12 -8.55
N LEU A 79 -3.74 -10.86 -8.33
CA LEU A 79 -4.52 -10.43 -7.17
C LEU A 79 -5.92 -11.03 -7.16
N ARG A 80 -6.57 -11.16 -8.32
CA ARG A 80 -7.92 -11.75 -8.42
C ARG A 80 -7.91 -13.20 -7.95
N ASN A 81 -6.96 -13.99 -8.43
CA ASN A 81 -6.77 -15.38 -7.99
C ASN A 81 -6.47 -15.47 -6.49
N ALA A 82 -5.58 -14.62 -5.98
CA ALA A 82 -5.24 -14.62 -4.56
C ALA A 82 -6.45 -14.23 -3.68
N LEU A 83 -7.26 -13.25 -4.10
CA LEU A 83 -8.45 -12.84 -3.38
C LEU A 83 -9.52 -13.94 -3.36
N ASP A 84 -9.65 -14.73 -4.42
CA ASP A 84 -10.60 -15.85 -4.42
C ASP A 84 -10.20 -16.95 -3.43
N VAL A 85 -8.90 -17.24 -3.31
CA VAL A 85 -8.36 -18.12 -2.26
C VAL A 85 -8.64 -17.54 -0.87
N LEU A 86 -8.31 -16.25 -0.67
CA LEU A 86 -8.52 -15.59 0.63
C LEU A 86 -10.00 -15.53 1.04
N LYS A 87 -10.94 -15.36 0.11
CA LYS A 87 -12.38 -15.41 0.43
C LYS A 87 -12.77 -16.75 1.03
N ALA A 88 -12.27 -17.84 0.46
CA ALA A 88 -12.51 -19.18 1.00
C ALA A 88 -11.88 -19.34 2.39
N ASP A 89 -10.60 -18.97 2.54
CA ASP A 89 -9.85 -19.13 3.79
C ASP A 89 -10.42 -18.31 4.98
N TYR A 90 -10.99 -17.14 4.68
CA TYR A 90 -11.57 -16.23 5.66
C TYR A 90 -13.09 -16.36 5.83
N THR A 91 -13.74 -17.34 5.17
CA THR A 91 -15.19 -17.57 5.30
C THR A 91 -15.59 -17.75 6.77
N GLY A 92 -16.57 -16.95 7.22
CA GLY A 92 -17.06 -16.96 8.61
C GLY A 92 -16.21 -16.17 9.62
N ARG A 93 -15.11 -15.54 9.19
CA ARG A 93 -14.27 -14.70 10.04
C ARG A 93 -14.59 -13.21 9.84
N PRO A 94 -14.50 -12.35 10.86
CA PRO A 94 -14.79 -10.92 10.72
C PRO A 94 -13.87 -10.22 9.71
N GLU A 95 -12.63 -10.70 9.55
CA GLU A 95 -11.64 -10.13 8.64
C GLU A 95 -11.99 -10.34 7.15
N ILE A 96 -12.99 -11.17 6.82
CA ILE A 96 -13.45 -11.36 5.44
C ILE A 96 -13.88 -10.05 4.78
N GLU A 97 -14.36 -9.09 5.55
CA GLU A 97 -14.74 -7.77 5.03
C GLU A 97 -13.55 -7.07 4.37
N ALA A 98 -12.34 -7.19 4.93
CA ALA A 98 -11.14 -6.62 4.30
C ALA A 98 -10.85 -7.29 2.94
N VAL A 99 -11.08 -8.60 2.81
CA VAL A 99 -10.93 -9.33 1.54
C VAL A 99 -11.97 -8.86 0.52
N HIS A 100 -13.24 -8.70 0.93
CA HIS A 100 -14.30 -8.19 0.04
C HIS A 100 -14.00 -6.77 -0.45
N ARG A 101 -13.60 -5.87 0.46
CA ARG A 101 -13.19 -4.51 0.11
C ARG A 101 -11.97 -4.48 -0.80
N ALA A 102 -10.99 -5.36 -0.59
CA ALA A 102 -9.86 -5.49 -1.50
C ALA A 102 -10.32 -5.88 -2.92
N GLY A 103 -11.33 -6.74 -3.05
CA GLY A 103 -11.96 -7.08 -4.33
C GLY A 103 -12.63 -5.90 -5.03
N GLU A 104 -13.37 -5.07 -4.29
CA GLU A 104 -13.99 -3.84 -4.81
C GLU A 104 -12.94 -2.84 -5.32
N GLU A 105 -11.87 -2.64 -4.56
CA GLU A 105 -10.76 -1.77 -4.95
C GLU A 105 -10.05 -2.30 -6.21
N LEU A 106 -9.86 -3.62 -6.30
CA LEU A 106 -9.23 -4.26 -7.45
C LEU A 106 -10.08 -4.11 -8.72
N ALA A 107 -11.40 -4.31 -8.61
CA ALA A 107 -12.32 -4.15 -9.73
C ALA A 107 -12.31 -2.72 -10.29
N ALA A 108 -11.99 -1.73 -9.45
CA ALA A 108 -11.85 -0.34 -9.85
C ALA A 108 -10.41 0.08 -10.21
N GLY A 109 -9.45 -0.85 -10.28
CA GLY A 109 -8.06 -0.56 -10.61
C GLY A 109 -7.29 0.22 -9.54
N ARG A 110 -7.78 0.26 -8.29
CA ARG A 110 -7.20 1.04 -7.20
C ARG A 110 -6.24 0.20 -6.36
N TYR A 111 -5.04 -0.07 -6.89
CA TYR A 111 -4.05 -0.95 -6.23
C TYR A 111 -3.61 -0.48 -4.84
N TYR A 112 -3.55 0.84 -4.60
CA TYR A 112 -3.31 1.37 -3.25
C TYR A 112 -4.40 0.94 -2.27
N GLY A 113 -5.66 0.99 -2.70
CA GLY A 113 -6.79 0.51 -1.91
C GLY A 113 -6.68 -0.99 -1.62
N VAL A 114 -6.36 -1.79 -2.65
CA VAL A 114 -6.12 -3.24 -2.49
C VAL A 114 -5.03 -3.51 -1.46
N MET A 115 -3.85 -2.90 -1.61
CA MET A 115 -2.73 -3.08 -0.68
C MET A 115 -3.10 -2.65 0.74
N ARG A 116 -3.81 -1.52 0.90
CA ARG A 116 -4.25 -1.04 2.21
C ARG A 116 -5.15 -2.07 2.89
N ARG A 117 -6.16 -2.61 2.19
CA ARG A 117 -7.09 -3.61 2.74
C ARG A 117 -6.39 -4.91 3.10
N LEU A 118 -5.51 -5.41 2.23
CA LEU A 118 -4.69 -6.58 2.54
C LEU A 118 -3.74 -6.32 3.71
N GLY A 119 -3.29 -5.08 3.90
CA GLY A 119 -2.46 -4.66 5.03
C GLY A 119 -3.15 -4.85 6.38
N GLU A 120 -4.48 -4.72 6.43
CA GLU A 120 -5.29 -4.98 7.63
C GLU A 120 -5.19 -6.46 8.06
N LEU A 121 -4.98 -7.38 7.11
CA LEU A 121 -4.78 -8.81 7.35
C LEU A 121 -3.32 -9.15 7.75
N VAL A 122 -2.35 -8.47 7.15
CA VAL A 122 -0.91 -8.77 7.32
C VAL A 122 -0.34 -8.19 8.62
N ARG A 123 -0.82 -7.02 9.06
CA ARG A 123 -0.36 -6.33 10.27
C ARG A 123 -1.56 -5.80 11.06
N PRO A 124 -2.26 -6.65 11.83
CA PRO A 124 -3.39 -6.20 12.64
C PRO A 124 -2.94 -5.09 13.61
N GLY A 125 -3.61 -3.93 13.58
CA GLY A 125 -3.33 -2.78 14.44
C GLY A 125 -2.50 -1.64 13.82
N ASN A 126 -2.10 -1.72 12.55
CA ASN A 126 -1.38 -0.64 11.88
C ASN A 126 -2.35 0.35 11.22
N GLU A 127 -2.96 1.23 12.03
CA GLU A 127 -3.77 2.32 11.51
C GLU A 127 -2.89 3.25 10.63
N PRO A 128 -3.39 3.75 9.48
CA PRO A 128 -2.64 4.69 8.64
C PRO A 128 -2.44 6.09 9.27
N GLY A 129 -2.72 6.27 10.58
CA GLY A 129 -2.83 7.55 11.27
C GLY A 129 -1.76 7.88 12.31
N GLY A 130 -0.86 6.96 12.68
CA GLY A 130 0.17 7.24 13.70
C GLY A 130 1.09 8.42 13.32
N GLU A 131 1.41 9.28 14.29
CA GLU A 131 2.21 10.51 14.12
C GLU A 131 3.60 10.29 13.49
N ASP A 132 4.09 9.04 13.49
CA ASP A 132 5.35 8.58 12.92
C ASP A 132 5.30 8.21 11.41
N GLY A 133 4.15 8.39 10.76
CA GLY A 133 4.02 8.19 9.32
C GLY A 133 4.12 6.72 8.92
N GLY A 134 3.03 5.98 9.17
CA GLY A 134 2.85 4.58 8.80
C GLY A 134 3.19 4.25 7.33
N PRO A 135 3.13 2.97 6.94
CA PRO A 135 3.65 2.47 5.66
C PRO A 135 3.12 3.21 4.44
N LEU A 136 1.88 3.72 4.52
CA LEU A 136 1.07 4.12 3.38
C LEU A 136 0.39 5.47 3.61
N ARG A 137 0.50 6.37 2.63
CA ARG A 137 -0.33 7.58 2.55
C ARG A 137 -0.69 7.89 1.11
N GLN A 138 -1.97 8.18 0.85
CA GLN A 138 -2.42 8.68 -0.44
C GLN A 138 -2.80 10.15 -0.31
N ALA A 139 -2.31 10.98 -1.23
CA ALA A 139 -2.71 12.37 -1.30
C ALA A 139 -4.18 12.48 -1.75
N ARG A 140 -4.96 13.24 -0.99
CA ARG A 140 -6.27 13.74 -1.37
C ARG A 140 -6.20 15.26 -1.40
N ALA A 141 -6.80 15.88 -2.41
CA ALA A 141 -7.10 17.30 -2.43
C ALA A 141 -8.60 17.42 -2.25
N VAL A 142 -8.94 18.68 -2.17
CA VAL A 142 -10.19 19.24 -1.72
C VAL A 142 -10.85 19.82 -2.95
#